data_AF-A0A662G1Y0-F1
#
_entry.id   AF-A0A662G1Y0-F1
#
_cell.length_a   1.000
_cell.length_b   1.000
_cell.length_c   1.000
_cell.angle_alpha   90.00
_cell.angle_beta   90.00
_cell.angle_gamma   90.00
#
_symmetry.space_group_name_H-M   'P 1'
#
loop_
_entity.id
_entity.type
_entity.pdbx_description
1 polymer ?
#
loop_
_entity_poly.entity_id
_entity_poly.type
_entity_poly.pdbx_seq_one_letter_code
_entity_poly.pdbx_strand_id
1 'polypeptide(L)'
;MDPLSLIHFILQLNYERLWVLYTLPMTISLVLVLTVTSMRRLRKMCKVLSSKRGRVCLVVLITLINILAKIATIVILTVLLAKPYVYYEREIVISREMKTRYFSEEIMVIMLIDFSHSMKESINGRTKLDLAKEVALKVLEELTDMDKFHIVFFAEELIVSPLENTSREYSKIFIKSINETRNYTTIAKALSYAISLYEI
;
A
#
# COMPACT_ATOMS: atom_id res chain seq x y z
N MET A 1 -9.35 -25.69 2.84
CA MET A 1 -8.62 -24.89 3.85
C MET A 1 -9.05 -25.38 5.21
N ASP A 2 -8.11 -25.85 6.02
CA ASP A 2 -8.43 -26.30 7.37
C ASP A 2 -8.83 -25.10 8.24
N PRO A 3 -9.87 -25.19 9.09
CA PRO A 3 -10.29 -24.08 9.95
C PRO A 3 -9.16 -23.56 10.85
N LEU A 4 -8.22 -24.44 11.22
CA LEU A 4 -6.99 -24.09 11.95
C LEU A 4 -6.05 -23.19 11.12
N SER A 5 -5.90 -23.46 9.82
CA SER A 5 -5.08 -22.65 8.92
C SER A 5 -5.64 -21.22 8.76
N LEU A 6 -6.97 -21.10 8.78
CA LEU A 6 -7.66 -19.82 8.64
C LEU A 6 -7.55 -18.97 9.91
N ILE A 7 -7.62 -19.59 11.10
CA ILE A 7 -7.35 -18.92 12.38
C ILE A 7 -5.89 -18.45 12.43
N HIS A 8 -4.94 -19.29 12.01
CA HIS A 8 -3.54 -18.92 12.03
C HIS A 8 -3.23 -17.75 11.09
N PHE A 9 -3.84 -17.73 9.91
CA PHE A 9 -3.77 -16.61 8.97
C PHE A 9 -4.32 -15.31 9.58
N ILE A 10 -5.48 -15.35 10.24
CA ILE A 10 -6.07 -14.18 10.89
C ILE A 10 -5.16 -13.62 11.98
N LEU A 11 -4.46 -14.48 12.73
CA LEU A 11 -3.53 -14.08 13.79
C LEU A 11 -2.24 -13.43 13.26
N GLN A 12 -1.89 -13.65 11.98
CA GLN A 12 -0.72 -13.05 11.33
C GLN A 12 -1.02 -11.70 10.65
N LEU A 13 -2.28 -11.26 10.63
CA LEU A 13 -2.65 -9.99 10.02
C LEU A 13 -2.12 -8.81 10.84
N ASN A 14 -1.32 -7.97 10.19
CA ASN A 14 -1.02 -6.62 10.64
C ASN A 14 -1.99 -5.62 9.99
N TYR A 15 -2.10 -4.42 10.54
CA TYR A 15 -3.04 -3.40 10.07
C TYR A 15 -2.33 -2.07 9.79
N GLU A 16 -2.52 -1.52 8.58
CA GLU A 16 -1.94 -0.22 8.19
C GLU A 16 -2.55 0.92 9.01
N ARG A 17 -3.84 0.78 9.38
CA ARG A 17 -4.63 1.82 10.06
C ARG A 17 -5.23 1.31 11.36
N LEU A 18 -4.36 0.99 12.31
CA LEU A 18 -4.73 0.41 13.61
C LEU A 18 -5.77 1.24 14.39
N TRP A 19 -5.74 2.56 14.24
CA TRP A 19 -6.66 3.50 14.89
C TRP A 19 -8.13 3.32 14.49
N VAL A 20 -8.41 2.73 13.33
CA VAL A 20 -9.77 2.44 12.86
C VAL A 20 -10.46 1.43 13.81
N LEU A 21 -9.71 0.54 14.43
CA LEU A 21 -10.25 -0.44 15.39
C LEU A 21 -10.81 0.21 16.65
N TYR A 22 -10.32 1.40 17.04
CA TYR A 22 -10.86 2.14 18.18
C TYR A 22 -12.29 2.67 17.95
N THR A 23 -12.79 2.63 16.71
CA THR A 23 -14.17 3.03 16.39
C THR A 23 -15.18 1.91 16.65
N LEU A 24 -14.73 0.68 16.92
CA LEU A 24 -15.60 -0.48 17.21
C LEU A 24 -16.66 -0.20 18.30
N PRO A 25 -16.36 0.48 19.42
CA PRO A 25 -17.38 0.81 20.42
C PRO A 25 -18.50 1.70 19.88
N MET A 26 -18.21 2.65 18.99
CA MET A 26 -19.25 3.47 18.35
C MET A 26 -20.14 2.63 17.42
N THR A 27 -19.59 1.58 16.79
CA THR A 27 -20.37 0.70 15.92
C THR A 27 -21.40 -0.14 16.69
N ILE A 28 -21.18 -0.41 17.99
CA ILE A 28 -22.15 -1.09 18.86
C ILE A 28 -23.44 -0.26 18.98
N SER A 29 -23.29 1.05 19.19
CA SER A 29 -24.43 1.98 19.26
C SER A 29 -25.21 1.98 17.94
N LEU A 30 -24.52 1.91 16.80
CA LEU A 30 -25.15 1.81 15.49
C LEU A 30 -25.92 0.49 15.32
N VAL A 31 -25.36 -0.66 15.72
CA VAL A 31 -26.06 -1.97 15.72
C VAL A 31 -27.34 -1.89 16.54
N LEU A 32 -27.28 -1.27 17.72
CA LEU A 32 -28.41 -1.17 18.64
C LEU A 32 -29.54 -0.34 18.00
N VAL A 33 -29.22 0.82 17.42
CA VAL A 33 -30.20 1.66 16.69
C VAL A 33 -30.81 0.90 15.51
N LEU A 34 -29.99 0.25 14.67
CA LEU A 34 -30.46 -0.55 13.53
C LEU A 34 -31.30 -1.75 13.96
N THR A 35 -31.05 -2.31 15.13
CA THR A 35 -31.81 -3.42 15.70
C THR A 35 -33.17 -2.94 16.22
N VAL A 36 -33.21 -1.82 16.95
CA VAL A 36 -34.47 -1.21 17.39
C VAL A 36 -35.37 -0.86 16.20
N THR A 37 -34.82 -0.23 15.15
CA THR A 37 -35.62 0.11 13.96
C THR A 37 -36.10 -1.12 13.19
N SER A 38 -35.30 -2.19 13.14
CA SER A 38 -35.70 -3.45 12.51
C SER A 38 -36.77 -4.18 13.34
N MET A 39 -36.66 -4.20 14.67
CA MET A 39 -37.69 -4.75 15.56
C MET A 39 -39.03 -4.01 15.42
N ARG A 40 -39.01 -2.68 15.28
CA ARG A 40 -40.24 -1.89 15.02
C ARG A 40 -40.92 -2.32 13.72
N ARG A 41 -40.15 -2.58 12.65
CA ARG A 41 -40.66 -3.09 11.37
C ARG A 41 -41.20 -4.51 11.49
N LEU A 42 -40.46 -5.40 12.14
CA LEU A 42 -40.85 -6.80 12.36
C LEU A 42 -42.16 -6.90 13.17
N ARG A 43 -42.33 -6.08 14.21
CA ARG A 43 -43.58 -5.99 14.99
C ARG A 43 -44.79 -5.59 14.15
N LYS A 44 -44.62 -4.71 13.15
CA LYS A 44 -45.72 -4.33 12.23
C LYS A 44 -46.13 -5.50 11.34
N MET A 45 -45.16 -6.21 10.75
CA MET A 45 -45.41 -7.37 9.89
C MET A 45 -46.02 -8.55 10.66
N CYS A 46 -45.57 -8.76 11.90
CA CYS A 46 -46.05 -9.88 12.71
C CYS A 46 -47.48 -9.74 13.21
N LYS A 47 -48.11 -8.55 13.11
CA LYS A 47 -49.53 -8.38 13.45
C LYS A 47 -50.46 -9.22 12.55
N VAL A 48 -50.00 -9.58 11.35
CA VAL A 48 -50.76 -10.30 10.31
C VAL A 48 -50.81 -11.83 10.55
N LEU A 49 -49.92 -12.39 11.38
CA LEU A 49 -49.79 -13.84 11.58
C LEU A 49 -50.79 -14.41 12.61
N SER A 50 -51.69 -15.31 12.22
CA SER A 50 -52.77 -15.84 13.08
C SER A 50 -52.31 -16.61 14.34
N SER A 51 -51.18 -17.32 14.30
CA SER A 51 -50.71 -18.17 15.42
C SER A 51 -49.82 -17.43 16.42
N LYS A 52 -50.21 -17.36 17.71
CA LYS A 52 -49.44 -16.72 18.80
C LYS A 52 -48.07 -17.37 19.04
N ARG A 53 -47.97 -18.70 19.10
CA ARG A 53 -46.69 -19.42 19.36
C ARG A 53 -45.74 -19.35 18.16
N GLY A 54 -46.25 -19.56 16.95
CA GLY A 54 -45.45 -19.45 15.71
C GLY A 54 -44.91 -18.04 15.51
N ARG A 55 -45.70 -17.01 15.86
CA ARG A 55 -45.30 -15.60 15.79
C ARG A 55 -44.12 -15.29 16.72
N VAL A 56 -44.10 -15.80 17.96
CA VAL A 56 -42.99 -15.56 18.90
C VAL A 56 -41.70 -16.23 18.42
N CYS A 57 -41.77 -17.50 18.02
CA CYS A 57 -40.59 -18.25 17.56
C CYS A 57 -39.96 -17.59 16.31
N LEU A 58 -40.79 -17.24 15.32
CA LEU A 58 -40.34 -16.62 14.07
C LEU A 58 -39.76 -15.21 14.30
N VAL A 59 -40.35 -14.42 15.21
CA VAL A 59 -39.80 -13.10 15.59
C VAL A 59 -38.43 -13.24 16.23
N VAL A 60 -38.25 -14.19 17.15
CA VAL A 60 -36.97 -14.43 17.83
C VAL A 60 -35.91 -14.86 16.83
N LEU A 61 -36.22 -15.82 15.95
CA LEU A 61 -35.30 -16.31 14.93
C LEU A 61 -34.84 -15.19 13.98
N ILE A 62 -35.79 -14.42 13.43
CA ILE A 62 -35.46 -13.32 12.51
C ILE A 62 -34.64 -12.24 13.22
N THR A 63 -34.96 -11.95 14.49
CA THR A 63 -34.21 -10.95 15.27
C THR A 63 -32.77 -11.40 15.50
N LEU A 64 -32.56 -12.68 15.85
CA LEU A 64 -31.22 -13.26 16.03
C LEU A 64 -30.40 -13.20 14.74
N ILE A 65 -30.95 -13.68 13.62
CA ILE A 65 -30.26 -13.66 12.31
C ILE A 65 -29.87 -12.23 11.93
N ASN A 66 -30.77 -11.28 12.11
CA ASN A 66 -30.55 -9.88 11.76
C ASN A 66 -29.50 -9.18 12.65
N ILE A 67 -29.43 -9.53 13.95
CA ILE A 67 -28.36 -9.04 14.84
C ILE A 67 -27.02 -9.62 14.39
N LEU A 68 -26.96 -10.93 14.16
CA LEU A 68 -25.74 -11.61 13.71
C LEU A 68 -25.23 -11.05 12.38
N ALA A 69 -26.11 -10.85 11.41
CA ALA A 69 -25.76 -10.28 10.12
C ALA A 69 -25.15 -8.87 10.26
N LYS A 70 -25.75 -7.99 11.08
CA LYS A 70 -25.23 -6.64 11.30
C LYS A 70 -23.85 -6.64 11.97
N ILE A 71 -23.66 -7.48 12.98
CA ILE A 71 -22.37 -7.63 13.66
C ILE A 71 -21.33 -8.09 12.64
N ALA A 72 -21.62 -9.13 11.85
CA ALA A 72 -20.72 -9.64 10.83
C ALA A 72 -20.35 -8.57 9.78
N THR A 73 -21.33 -7.84 9.25
CA THR A 73 -21.09 -6.78 8.25
C THR A 73 -20.19 -5.68 8.80
N ILE A 74 -20.44 -5.22 10.03
CA ILE A 74 -19.64 -4.16 10.66
C ILE A 74 -18.21 -4.65 10.90
N VAL A 75 -18.03 -5.84 11.46
CA VAL A 75 -16.70 -6.41 11.71
C VAL A 75 -15.92 -6.52 10.41
N ILE A 76 -16.51 -7.05 9.35
CA ILE A 76 -15.86 -7.16 8.02
C ILE A 76 -15.48 -5.77 7.49
N LEU A 77 -16.39 -4.80 7.55
CA LEU A 77 -16.13 -3.45 7.05
C LEU A 77 -15.00 -2.76 7.82
N THR A 78 -15.00 -2.88 9.14
CA THR A 78 -13.95 -2.32 9.99
C THR A 78 -12.60 -2.96 9.70
N VAL A 79 -12.55 -4.30 9.55
CA VAL A 79 -11.31 -5.02 9.19
C VAL A 79 -10.81 -4.56 7.82
N LEU A 80 -11.68 -4.42 6.82
CA LEU A 80 -11.30 -3.92 5.49
C LEU A 80 -10.76 -2.48 5.54
N LEU A 81 -11.39 -1.60 6.31
CA LEU A 81 -10.94 -0.21 6.48
C LEU A 81 -9.59 -0.11 7.21
N ALA A 82 -9.30 -1.06 8.10
CA ALA A 82 -8.02 -1.16 8.78
C ALA A 82 -6.88 -1.61 7.87
N LYS A 83 -7.20 -2.01 6.62
CA LYS A 83 -6.28 -2.48 5.57
C LYS A 83 -5.32 -3.56 6.08
N PRO A 84 -5.78 -4.81 6.18
CA PRO A 84 -4.98 -5.89 6.71
C PRO A 84 -3.89 -6.29 5.70
N TYR A 85 -2.68 -6.54 6.19
CA TYR A 85 -1.56 -7.02 5.41
C TYR A 85 -0.79 -8.11 6.17
N VAL A 86 -0.08 -8.96 5.43
CA VAL A 86 0.80 -9.99 6.01
C VAL A 86 2.24 -9.62 5.66
N TYR A 87 3.10 -9.57 6.66
CA TYR A 87 4.53 -9.33 6.47
C TYR A 87 5.21 -10.66 6.12
N TYR A 88 5.87 -10.70 4.96
CA TYR A 88 6.66 -11.85 4.53
C TYR A 88 8.11 -11.41 4.41
N GLU A 89 8.91 -11.79 5.39
CA GLU A 89 10.37 -11.69 5.30
C GLU A 89 10.89 -12.99 4.71
N ARG A 90 11.56 -12.89 3.56
CA ARG A 90 12.20 -14.02 2.91
C ARG A 90 13.69 -13.75 2.89
N GLU A 91 14.44 -14.45 3.72
CA GLU A 91 15.89 -14.53 3.56
C GLU A 91 16.17 -15.32 2.28
N ILE A 92 16.44 -14.58 1.20
CA ILE A 92 16.88 -15.18 -0.05
C ILE A 92 18.38 -15.46 0.15
N VAL A 93 18.72 -16.71 0.45
CA VAL A 93 20.10 -17.17 0.42
C VAL A 93 20.60 -17.01 -1.01
N ILE A 94 21.41 -15.98 -1.24
CA ILE A 94 22.06 -15.77 -2.54
C ILE A 94 23.05 -16.92 -2.71
N SER A 95 22.66 -17.95 -3.47
CA SER A 95 23.57 -19.04 -3.84
C SER A 95 24.73 -18.46 -4.65
N ARG A 96 25.91 -19.08 -4.57
CA ARG A 96 27.07 -18.66 -5.37
C ARG A 96 26.75 -18.57 -6.86
N GLU A 97 25.84 -19.41 -7.35
CA GLU A 97 25.33 -19.42 -8.72
C GLU A 97 24.44 -18.21 -9.04
N MET A 98 23.58 -17.75 -8.13
CA MET A 98 22.88 -16.47 -8.31
C MET A 98 23.87 -15.30 -8.23
N LYS A 99 24.90 -15.41 -7.38
CA LYS A 99 25.96 -14.40 -7.31
C LYS A 99 26.78 -14.32 -8.60
N THR A 100 27.05 -15.45 -9.25
CA THR A 100 27.73 -15.43 -10.56
C THR A 100 26.77 -14.95 -11.64
N ARG A 101 25.55 -15.51 -11.74
CA ARG A 101 24.62 -15.17 -12.82
C ARG A 101 24.10 -13.73 -12.80
N TYR A 102 24.02 -13.08 -11.63
CA TYR A 102 23.56 -11.70 -11.49
C TYR A 102 24.66 -10.68 -11.18
N PHE A 103 25.86 -11.09 -10.75
CA PHE A 103 26.99 -10.17 -10.46
C PHE A 103 28.24 -10.44 -11.31
N SER A 104 28.20 -11.38 -12.27
CA SER A 104 29.22 -11.48 -13.33
C SER A 104 28.77 -10.85 -14.65
N GLU A 105 27.50 -10.43 -14.74
CA GLU A 105 26.98 -9.70 -15.89
C GLU A 105 26.81 -8.23 -15.51
N GLU A 106 27.38 -7.36 -16.33
CA GLU A 106 27.19 -5.92 -16.27
C GLU A 106 25.69 -5.59 -16.28
N ILE A 107 25.20 -4.92 -15.24
CA ILE A 107 23.82 -4.44 -15.21
C ILE A 107 23.75 -2.94 -15.50
N MET A 108 22.68 -2.52 -16.17
CA MET A 108 22.35 -1.11 -16.38
C MET A 108 21.22 -0.69 -15.44
N VAL A 109 21.50 0.28 -14.56
CA VAL A 109 20.54 0.80 -13.58
C VAL A 109 20.08 2.21 -13.98
N ILE A 110 18.82 2.35 -14.41
CA ILE A 110 18.22 3.65 -14.73
C ILE A 110 17.36 4.12 -13.54
N MET A 111 17.85 5.13 -12.82
CA MET A 111 17.15 5.74 -11.70
C MET A 111 16.23 6.86 -12.18
N LEU A 112 14.91 6.66 -12.04
CA LEU A 112 13.89 7.67 -12.31
C LEU A 112 13.45 8.31 -10.99
N ILE A 113 13.79 9.59 -10.79
CA ILE A 113 13.52 10.33 -9.55
C ILE A 113 12.43 11.37 -9.82
N ASP A 114 11.29 11.22 -9.16
CA ASP A 114 10.21 12.21 -9.24
C ASP A 114 10.63 13.51 -8.53
N PHE A 115 10.48 14.65 -9.21
CA PHE A 115 10.66 15.98 -8.64
C PHE A 115 9.45 16.89 -8.87
N SER A 116 8.26 16.31 -8.99
CA SER A 116 6.98 17.02 -9.08
C SER A 116 6.58 17.71 -7.77
N HIS A 117 5.55 18.55 -7.84
CA HIS A 117 5.14 19.42 -6.73
C HIS A 117 4.83 18.64 -5.44
N SER A 118 4.25 17.44 -5.53
CA SER A 118 3.97 16.58 -4.37
C SER A 118 5.23 16.16 -3.61
N MET A 119 6.40 16.23 -4.23
CA MET A 119 7.69 15.89 -3.61
C MET A 119 8.20 16.97 -2.65
N LYS A 120 7.56 18.16 -2.59
CA LYS A 120 7.81 19.19 -1.57
C LYS A 120 7.22 18.85 -0.20
N GLU A 121 6.31 17.88 -0.11
CA GLU A 121 5.70 17.51 1.16
C GLU A 121 6.75 17.00 2.15
N SER A 122 6.66 17.46 3.40
CA SER A 122 7.62 17.13 4.45
C SER A 122 7.16 15.94 5.28
N ILE A 123 8.06 15.00 5.51
CA ILE A 123 7.92 13.85 6.41
C ILE A 123 9.05 13.95 7.43
N ASN A 124 8.71 14.07 8.71
CA ASN A 124 9.69 14.15 9.81
C ASN A 124 10.78 15.23 9.61
N GLY A 125 10.42 16.39 9.05
CA GLY A 125 11.32 17.53 8.88
C GLY A 125 12.18 17.49 7.60
N ARG A 126 11.99 16.50 6.73
CA ARG A 126 12.67 16.42 5.41
C ARG A 126 11.65 16.28 4.29
N THR A 127 11.92 16.83 3.12
CA THR A 127 11.00 16.69 1.99
C THR A 127 11.05 15.27 1.41
N LYS A 128 9.97 14.83 0.76
CA LYS A 128 9.95 13.58 0.00
C LYS A 128 11.06 13.54 -1.07
N LEU A 129 11.37 14.69 -1.68
CA LEU A 129 12.50 14.83 -2.60
C LEU A 129 13.84 14.56 -1.92
N ASP A 130 14.07 15.09 -0.71
CA ASP A 130 15.31 14.85 0.05
C ASP A 130 15.50 13.37 0.38
N LEU A 131 14.41 12.67 0.72
CA LEU A 131 14.43 11.24 0.99
C LEU A 131 14.70 10.43 -0.27
N ALA A 132 14.06 10.80 -1.40
CA ALA A 132 14.30 10.14 -2.69
C ALA A 132 15.76 10.32 -3.15
N LYS A 133 16.33 11.53 -3.00
CA LYS A 133 17.74 11.83 -3.27
C LYS A 133 18.68 11.00 -2.39
N GLU A 134 18.37 10.83 -1.11
CA GLU A 134 19.16 9.98 -0.21
C GLU A 134 19.16 8.51 -0.66
N VAL A 135 17.99 7.98 -1.02
CA VAL A 135 17.89 6.61 -1.52
C VAL A 135 18.68 6.44 -2.82
N ALA A 136 18.57 7.39 -3.76
CA ALA A 136 19.34 7.35 -5.01
C ALA A 136 20.86 7.36 -4.77
N LEU A 137 21.33 8.14 -3.79
CA LEU A 137 22.74 8.16 -3.40
C LEU A 137 23.20 6.82 -2.81
N LYS A 138 22.37 6.18 -1.97
CA LYS A 138 22.65 4.85 -1.41
C LYS A 138 22.71 3.79 -2.51
N VAL A 139 21.76 3.80 -3.45
CA VAL A 139 21.78 2.89 -4.61
C VAL A 139 23.08 3.04 -5.38
N LEU A 140 23.49 4.28 -5.68
CA LEU A 140 24.73 4.57 -6.39
C LEU A 140 26.00 4.06 -5.67
N GLU A 141 25.99 4.03 -4.34
CA GLU A 141 27.11 3.53 -3.52
C GLU A 141 27.20 2.00 -3.50
N GLU A 142 26.09 1.29 -3.74
CA GLU A 142 26.03 -0.17 -3.80
C GLU A 142 26.37 -0.73 -5.19
N LEU A 143 26.41 0.11 -6.23
CA LEU A 143 26.79 -0.31 -7.58
C LEU A 143 28.28 -0.66 -7.65
N THR A 144 28.60 -1.74 -8.35
CA THR A 144 29.99 -2.16 -8.63
C THR A 144 30.60 -1.30 -9.74
N ASP A 145 31.92 -1.40 -9.93
CA ASP A 145 32.62 -0.64 -10.98
C ASP A 145 32.32 -1.12 -12.40
N MET A 146 31.73 -2.31 -12.53
CA MET A 146 31.27 -2.88 -13.79
C MET A 146 29.85 -2.44 -14.15
N ASP A 147 29.09 -1.89 -13.20
CA ASP A 147 27.69 -1.54 -13.43
C ASP A 147 27.57 -0.18 -14.11
N LYS A 148 26.70 -0.12 -15.12
CA LYS A 148 26.30 1.14 -15.74
C LYS A 148 25.11 1.71 -15.00
N PHE A 149 25.03 3.03 -14.93
CA PHE A 149 23.87 3.69 -14.36
C PHE A 149 23.55 5.00 -15.03
N HIS A 150 22.28 5.38 -14.95
CA HIS A 150 21.79 6.65 -15.47
C HIS A 150 20.79 7.27 -14.52
N ILE A 151 20.83 8.59 -14.36
CA ILE A 151 19.97 9.31 -13.42
C ILE A 151 19.10 10.29 -14.20
N VAL A 152 17.80 10.18 -13.97
CA VAL A 152 16.78 10.97 -14.65
C VAL A 152 15.84 11.54 -13.60
N PHE A 153 15.76 12.86 -13.52
CA PHE A 153 14.71 13.54 -12.78
C PHE A 153 13.52 13.77 -13.71
N PHE A 154 12.30 13.46 -13.26
CA PHE A 154 11.09 13.65 -14.05
C PHE A 154 9.98 14.41 -13.32
N ALA A 155 9.32 15.31 -14.04
CA ALA A 155 8.11 16.02 -13.64
C ALA A 155 7.32 16.41 -14.91
N GLU A 156 7.14 17.70 -15.20
CA GLU A 156 6.68 18.20 -16.51
C GLU A 156 7.73 17.97 -17.62
N GLU A 157 8.99 18.14 -17.25
CA GLU A 157 10.18 17.96 -18.08
C GLU A 157 11.07 16.82 -17.54
N LEU A 158 11.99 16.35 -18.39
CA LEU A 158 13.03 15.42 -17.98
C LEU A 158 14.34 16.19 -17.82
N ILE A 159 14.98 16.04 -16.66
CA ILE A 159 16.35 16.52 -16.43
C ILE A 159 17.22 15.29 -16.31
N VAL A 160 18.06 15.09 -17.32
CA VAL A 160 18.91 13.90 -17.47
C VAL A 160 20.36 14.26 -17.18
N SER A 161 21.07 13.36 -16.50
CA SER A 161 22.53 13.45 -16.44
C SER A 161 23.09 13.33 -17.87
N PRO A 162 24.04 14.18 -18.31
CA PRO A 162 24.71 13.97 -19.59
C PRO A 162 25.43 12.60 -19.63
N LEU A 163 25.39 11.96 -20.81
CA LEU A 163 25.62 10.52 -21.09
C LEU A 163 26.98 9.92 -20.68
N GLU A 164 26.91 8.61 -20.42
CA GLU A 164 27.92 7.53 -20.33
C GLU A 164 29.27 7.81 -19.65
N ASN A 165 29.56 7.02 -18.61
CA ASN A 165 30.74 7.14 -17.72
C ASN A 165 30.78 8.43 -16.88
N THR A 166 29.63 8.97 -16.49
CA THR A 166 29.61 9.98 -15.44
C THR A 166 30.15 9.34 -14.16
N SER A 167 31.27 9.87 -13.67
CA SER A 167 31.88 9.38 -12.43
C SER A 167 30.82 9.38 -11.32
N ARG A 168 30.86 8.39 -10.43
CA ARG A 168 29.95 8.35 -9.27
C ARG A 168 29.92 9.71 -8.55
N GLU A 169 31.04 10.42 -8.50
CA GLU A 169 31.14 11.75 -7.91
C GLU A 169 30.29 12.80 -8.64
N TYR A 170 30.35 12.86 -9.97
CA TYR A 170 29.50 13.75 -10.75
C TYR A 170 28.03 13.44 -10.51
N SER A 171 27.67 12.16 -10.49
CA SER A 171 26.30 11.70 -10.29
C SER A 171 25.77 12.05 -8.89
N LYS A 172 26.62 11.98 -7.86
CA LYS A 172 26.30 12.49 -6.52
C LYS A 172 26.04 14.00 -6.53
N ILE A 173 26.86 14.78 -7.25
CA ILE A 173 26.66 16.23 -7.41
C ILE A 173 25.37 16.52 -8.16
N PHE A 174 25.10 15.80 -9.25
CA PHE A 174 23.90 15.94 -10.07
C PHE A 174 22.64 15.67 -9.24
N ILE A 175 22.58 14.57 -8.48
CA ILE A 175 21.47 14.28 -7.57
C ILE A 175 21.26 15.44 -6.60
N LYS A 176 22.35 15.94 -5.99
CA LYS A 176 22.29 17.03 -5.01
C LYS A 176 21.85 18.36 -5.61
N SER A 177 22.11 18.62 -6.89
CA SER A 177 21.83 19.90 -7.56
C SER A 177 20.34 20.25 -7.66
N ILE A 178 19.45 19.25 -7.72
CA ILE A 178 18.01 19.47 -7.84
C ILE A 178 17.41 19.79 -6.48
N ASN A 179 17.08 21.06 -6.25
CA ASN A 179 16.51 21.56 -4.99
C ASN A 179 15.09 22.12 -5.15
N GLU A 180 14.61 22.26 -6.38
CA GLU A 180 13.29 22.76 -6.69
C GLU A 180 12.43 21.65 -7.27
N THR A 181 11.13 21.71 -6.99
CA THR A 181 10.14 20.85 -7.66
C THR A 181 9.41 21.61 -8.74
N ARG A 182 8.98 20.87 -9.77
CA ARG A 182 8.18 21.37 -10.88
C ARG A 182 6.70 21.02 -10.72
N ASN A 183 5.85 21.73 -11.44
CA ASN A 183 4.44 21.38 -11.50
C ASN A 183 4.25 20.11 -12.36
N TYR A 184 3.18 19.37 -12.09
CA TYR A 184 2.79 18.16 -12.81
C TYR A 184 3.78 17.00 -12.74
N THR A 185 3.29 15.81 -13.11
CA THR A 185 4.07 14.56 -13.10
C THR A 185 3.82 13.84 -14.40
N THR A 186 4.87 13.61 -15.20
CA THR A 186 4.79 12.92 -16.49
C THR A 186 5.65 11.67 -16.50
N ILE A 187 5.21 10.64 -15.79
CA ILE A 187 5.93 9.36 -15.70
C ILE A 187 6.08 8.67 -17.06
N ALA A 188 5.09 8.83 -17.96
CA ALA A 188 5.13 8.22 -19.29
C ALA A 188 6.37 8.63 -20.10
N LYS A 189 6.74 9.92 -20.06
CA LYS A 189 7.95 10.43 -20.73
C LYS A 189 9.22 9.82 -20.12
N ALA A 190 9.27 9.70 -18.80
CA ALA A 190 10.42 9.14 -18.10
C ALA A 190 10.61 7.65 -18.43
N LEU A 191 9.51 6.88 -18.50
CA LEU A 191 9.54 5.48 -18.88
C LEU A 191 9.91 5.30 -20.35
N SER A 192 9.33 6.09 -21.27
CA SER A 192 9.73 6.06 -22.68
C SER A 192 11.21 6.36 -22.86
N TYR A 193 11.75 7.33 -22.12
CA TYR A 193 13.19 7.62 -22.14
C TYR A 193 14.03 6.47 -21.58
N ALA A 194 13.62 5.85 -20.47
CA ALA A 194 14.32 4.71 -19.90
C ALA A 194 14.35 3.51 -20.88
N ILE A 195 13.23 3.23 -21.55
CA ILE A 195 13.16 2.17 -22.56
C ILE A 195 14.09 2.47 -23.74
N SER A 196 14.16 3.73 -24.18
CA SER A 196 15.07 4.11 -25.28
C SER A 196 16.55 3.90 -24.97
N LEU A 197 16.92 3.83 -23.69
CA LEU A 197 18.28 3.52 -23.26
C LEU A 197 18.56 2.01 -23.17
N TYR A 198 17.52 1.19 -23.10
CA TYR A 198 17.64 -0.27 -23.09
C TYR A 198 17.75 -0.85 -24.51
N GLU A 199 17.18 -0.19 -25.51
CA GLU A 199 17.19 -0.64 -26.92
C GLU A 199 18.49 -0.30 -27.68
N ILE A 200 19.50 0.25 -27.01
CA ILE A 200 20.84 0.58 -27.56
C ILE A 200 21.85 -0.48 -27.13
#